data_AF-A0A6V7VXG3-F1
#
_entry.id   AF-A0A6V7VXG3-F1
#
_cell.length_a   1.000
_cell.length_b   1.000
_cell.length_c   1.000
_cell.angle_alpha   90.00
_cell.angle_beta   90.00
_cell.angle_gamma   90.00
#
_symmetry.space_group_name_H-M   'P 1'
#
loop_
_entity.id
_entity.type
_entity.pdbx_description
1 polymer ?
#
loop_
_entity_poly.entity_id
_entity_poly.type
_entity_poly.pdbx_seq_one_letter_code
_entity_poly.pdbx_strand_id
1 'polypeptide(L)' 'MKGNQHFKYQSKNKQLIHVLTSLCLDCDSSTGEVFMNPCSPNSESQKWEWGNLYENILTEWELKKEKKKKN' A
#
# COMPACT_ATOMS: atom_id res chain seq x y z
N MET A 1 0.07 18.98 8.86
CA MET A 1 -0.24 18.35 7.56
C MET A 1 0.59 17.07 7.45
N LYS A 2 0.01 15.92 7.10
CA LYS A 2 0.80 14.73 6.78
C LYS A 2 1.36 14.92 5.36
N GLY A 3 2.63 14.58 5.15
CA GLY A 3 3.26 14.72 3.82
C GLY A 3 2.88 13.60 2.86
N ASN A 4 3.43 13.66 1.64
CA ASN A 4 3.16 12.73 0.53
C ASN A 4 3.99 11.43 0.59
N GLN A 5 4.46 11.06 1.79
CA GLN A 5 5.32 9.88 2.02
C GLN A 5 4.59 8.78 2.81
N HIS A 6 3.29 8.94 3.04
CA HIS A 6 2.51 8.00 3.83
C HIS A 6 1.89 6.92 2.93
N PHE A 7 2.50 5.75 2.93
CA PHE A 7 2.03 4.56 2.22
C PHE A 7 1.54 3.49 3.20
N LYS A 8 0.60 2.67 2.74
CA LYS A 8 0.12 1.48 3.43
C LYS A 8 0.31 0.29 2.50
N TYR A 9 0.92 -0.77 3.00
CA TYR A 9 0.98 -2.04 2.29
C TYR A 9 -0.21 -2.93 2.69
N GLN A 10 -1.04 -3.30 1.72
CA GLN A 10 -2.16 -4.23 1.90
C GLN A 10 -1.72 -5.63 1.51
N SER A 11 -1.29 -6.43 2.49
CA SER A 11 -0.70 -7.76 2.26
C SER A 11 -1.60 -8.72 1.45
N LYS A 12 -2.92 -8.71 1.68
CA LYS A 12 -3.87 -9.60 0.99
C LYS A 12 -3.87 -9.42 -0.54
N ASN A 13 -3.80 -8.18 -1.01
CA ASN A 13 -3.80 -7.85 -2.43
C ASN A 13 -2.40 -7.55 -2.96
N LYS A 14 -1.39 -7.53 -2.07
CA LYS A 14 -0.01 -7.12 -2.34
C LYS A 14 0.11 -5.70 -2.91
N GLN A 15 -0.75 -4.78 -2.49
CA GLN A 15 -0.81 -3.41 -3.03
C GLN A 15 -0.17 -2.39 -2.10
N LEU A 16 0.59 -1.44 -2.68
CA LEU A 16 1.09 -0.25 -2.00
C LEU A 16 0.15 0.93 -2.25
N ILE A 17 -0.57 1.35 -1.20
CA ILE A 17 -1.59 2.40 -1.26
C ILE A 17 -1.00 3.70 -0.72
N HIS A 18 -1.03 4.77 -1.51
CA HIS A 18 -0.74 6.11 -1.03
C HIS A 18 -1.95 6.64 -0.25
N VAL A 19 -1.79 6.84 1.06
CA VAL A 19 -2.92 7.05 1.98
C VAL A 19 -3.63 8.38 1.73
N LEU A 20 -2.93 9.40 1.23
CA LEU A 20 -3.53 10.72 0.98
C LEU A 20 -4.40 10.74 -0.27
N THR A 21 -3.96 10.10 -1.36
CA THR A 21 -4.70 10.12 -2.64
C THR A 21 -5.57 8.88 -2.85
N SER A 22 -5.40 7.85 -2.02
CA SER A 22 -6.04 6.54 -2.18
C SER A 22 -5.71 5.83 -3.51
N LEU A 23 -4.62 6.24 -4.17
CA LEU A 23 -4.09 5.58 -5.36
C LEU A 23 -3.11 4.47 -4.98
N CYS A 24 -2.92 3.51 -5.88
CA CYS A 24 -1.97 2.42 -5.74
C CYS A 24 -0.72 2.69 -6.57
N LEU A 25 0.43 2.21 -6.08
CA LEU A 25 1.66 2.15 -6.85
C LEU A 25 1.50 1.11 -7.98
N ASP A 26 1.77 1.55 -9.20
CA ASP A 26 1.63 0.78 -10.43
C ASP A 26 2.92 0.91 -11.24
N CYS A 27 3.13 0.00 -12.19
CA CYS A 27 4.27 0.07 -13.08
C CYS A 27 3.90 -0.29 -14.52
N ASP A 28 4.70 0.22 -15.44
CA ASP A 28 4.75 -0.27 -16.81
C ASP A 28 5.95 -1.20 -16.94
N SER A 29 5.68 -2.49 -17.14
CA SER A 29 6.72 -3.52 -17.24
C SER A 29 7.56 -3.40 -18.52
N SER A 30 7.08 -2.68 -19.54
CA SER A 30 7.80 -2.48 -20.79
C SER A 30 8.82 -1.35 -20.72
N THR A 31 8.50 -0.27 -20.00
CA THR A 31 9.35 0.92 -19.86
C THR A 31 10.11 0.96 -18.54
N GLY A 32 9.65 0.22 -17.52
CA GLY A 32 10.18 0.25 -16.16
C GLY A 32 9.72 1.47 -15.35
N GLU A 33 8.79 2.28 -15.88
CA GLU A 33 8.26 3.45 -15.17
C GLU A 33 7.36 3.01 -14.01
N VAL A 34 7.46 3.74 -12.89
CA VAL A 34 6.64 3.55 -11.69
C VAL A 34 5.81 4.81 -11.46
N PHE A 35 4.50 4.63 -11.33
CA PHE A 35 3.54 5.73 -11.21
C PHE A 35 2.40 5.38 -10.26
N MET A 36 1.50 6.34 -10.04
CA MET A 36 0.30 6.15 -9.22
C MET A 36 -0.93 5.98 -10.12
N ASN A 37 -1.77 5.00 -9.83
CA ASN A 37 -2.97 4.70 -10.62
C ASN A 37 -4.14 4.30 -9.68
N PRO A 38 -5.42 4.35 -10.11
CA PRO A 38 -6.50 3.78 -9.32
C PRO A 38 -6.22 2.31 -8.98
N CYS A 39 -6.51 1.94 -7.74
CA CYS A 39 -6.26 0.59 -7.26
C CYS A 39 -7.13 -0.44 -8.00
N SER A 40 -6.49 -1.45 -8.60
CA SER A 40 -7.13 -2.58 -9.26
C SER A 40 -6.58 -3.89 -8.70
N PRO A 41 -7.35 -4.66 -7.89
CA PRO A 41 -6.87 -5.91 -7.29
C PRO A 41 -6.46 -6.98 -8.30
N ASN A 42 -6.97 -6.88 -9.53
CA ASN A 42 -6.69 -7.82 -10.61
C ASN A 42 -5.48 -7.39 -11.47
N SER A 43 -4.92 -6.21 -11.24
CA SER A 43 -3.74 -5.75 -11.98
C SER A 43 -2.48 -6.35 -11.40
N GLU A 44 -1.79 -7.19 -12.17
CA GLU A 44 -0.50 -7.76 -11.76
C GLU A 44 0.59 -6.69 -11.57
N SER A 45 0.54 -5.61 -12.36
CA SER A 45 1.47 -4.47 -12.27
C SER A 45 1.34 -3.66 -10.97
N GLN A 46 0.27 -3.88 -10.20
CA GLN A 46 0.05 -3.25 -8.90
C GLN A 46 0.37 -4.18 -7.72
N LYS A 47 0.85 -5.40 -7.99
CA LYS A 47 1.23 -6.37 -6.96
C LYS A 47 2.73 -6.31 -6.70
N TRP A 48 3.08 -5.89 -5.49
CA TRP A 48 4.45 -5.70 -5.03
C TRP A 48 4.78 -6.72 -3.95
N GLU A 49 5.81 -7.52 -4.16
CA GLU A 49 6.29 -8.50 -3.20
C GLU A 49 7.54 -8.00 -2.48
N TRP A 50 7.58 -8.19 -1.16
CA TRP A 50 8.72 -7.87 -0.34
C TRP A 50 9.52 -9.14 -0.07
N GLY A 51 10.85 -9.09 -0.24
CA GLY A 51 11.71 -10.25 0.03
C GLY A 51 11.64 -10.74 1.49
N ASN A 52 11.44 -9.82 2.44
CA ASN A 52 11.14 -10.15 3.83
C ASN A 52 9.94 -9.33 4.29
N LEU A 53 8.88 -10.00 4.75
CA LEU A 53 7.64 -9.36 5.20
C LEU A 53 7.26 -9.86 6.59
N TYR A 54 7.21 -8.94 7.55
CA TYR A 54 6.74 -9.22 8.91
C TYR A 54 5.26 -8.83 9.05
N GLU A 55 4.36 -9.78 8.76
CA GLU A 55 2.91 -9.55 8.76
C GLU A 55 2.34 -9.09 10.11
N ASN A 56 2.97 -9.51 11.21
CA ASN A 56 2.60 -9.09 12.56
C ASN A 56 2.72 -7.56 12.72
N ILE A 57 3.76 -6.94 12.15
CA ILE A 57 3.97 -5.49 12.22
C ILE A 57 2.86 -4.74 11.49
N LEU A 58 2.45 -5.23 10.31
CA LEU A 58 1.33 -4.64 9.55
C LEU A 58 0.03 -4.70 10.35
N THR A 59 -0.25 -5.86 10.95
CA THR A 59 -1.45 -6.11 11.74
C THR A 59 -1.49 -5.22 12.99
N GLU A 60 -0.40 -5.14 13.73
CA GLU A 60 -0.29 -4.30 14.92
C GLU A 60 -0.55 -2.82 14.62
N TRP A 61 -0.09 -2.33 13.46
CA TRP A 61 -0.28 -0.95 13.07
C TRP A 61 -1.76 -0.60 12.80
N GLU A 62 -2.49 -1.51 12.15
CA GLU A 62 -3.93 -1.35 11.93
C GLU A 62 -4.71 -1.39 13.26
N LEU A 63 -4.39 -2.33 14.15
CA LEU A 63 -5.01 -2.42 15.48
C LEU A 63 -4.78 -1.14 16.32
N LYS A 64 -3.57 -0.58 16.28
CA LYS A 64 -3.26 0.70 16.97
C LYS A 64 -4.10 1.85 16.43
N LYS A 65 -4.32 1.91 15.11
CA LYS A 65 -5.18 2.93 14.49
C LYS A 65 -6.64 2.79 14.90
N GLU A 66 -7.16 1.57 14.94
CA GLU A 66 -8.55 1.31 15.35
C GLU A 66 -8.80 1.70 16.80
N LYS A 67 -7.88 1.38 17.71
CA LYS A 67 -7.95 1.81 19.11
C LYS A 67 -7.97 3.33 19.23
N LYS A 68 -7.13 4.04 18.45
CA LYS A 68 -7.08 5.51 18.44
C LYS A 68 -8.36 6.16 17.88
N LYS A 69 -9.13 5.46 17.05
CA LYS A 69 -10.43 5.97 16.54
C LYS A 69 -11.57 5.81 17.56
N LYS A 70 -11.43 4.92 18.54
CA LYS A 70 -12.45 4.61 19.55
C LYS A 70 -12.33 5.45 20.82
N ASN A 71 -11.19 6.09 21.03
CA ASN A 71 -10.92 7.06 22.10
C ASN A 71 -11.07 8.47 21.56
#